data_AF-A0A844A3Y0-F1
#
_entry.id   AF-A0A844A3Y0-F1
#
_cell.length_a   1.000
_cell.length_b   1.000
_cell.length_c   1.000
_cell.angle_alpha   90.00
_cell.angle_beta   90.00
_cell.angle_gamma   90.00
#
_symmetry.space_group_name_H-M   'P 1'
#
loop_
_entity.id
_entity.type
_entity.pdbx_description
1 polymer ?
#
loop_
_entity_poly.entity_id
_entity_poly.type
_entity_poly.pdbx_seq_one_letter_code
_entity_poly.pdbx_strand_id
1 'polypeptide(L)'
;MVKLGEDAYRIAIVVAGFAEDELTITHEANKLVVNGAKPENEEVQYLHQGLALRPFVRRFELADHVLVEGAKLENGLLVIDLKKEIPEEMKPRRIAIKSEMTKPASKQIEGDKAA
;
A
#
# COMPACT_ATOMS: atom_id res chain seq x y z
N MET A 1 -0.03 5.68 10.98
CA MET A 1 0.64 5.61 9.67
C MET A 1 1.13 7.00 9.34
N VAL A 2 2.42 7.14 9.04
CA VAL A 2 3.04 8.43 8.68
C VAL A 2 3.46 8.34 7.22
N LYS A 3 3.18 9.38 6.44
CA LYS A 3 3.67 9.51 5.06
C LYS A 3 5.08 10.11 5.11
N LEU A 4 6.06 9.41 4.54
CA LEU A 4 7.48 9.80 4.56
C LEU A 4 7.96 10.41 3.24
N GLY A 5 7.17 10.25 2.17
CA GLY A 5 7.44 10.78 0.83
C GLY A 5 6.22 10.56 -0.05
N GLU A 6 6.33 10.80 -1.35
CA GLU A 6 5.20 10.67 -2.27
C GLU A 6 4.63 9.24 -2.27
N ASP A 7 5.53 8.24 -2.27
CA ASP A 7 5.22 6.80 -2.32
C ASP A 7 5.72 6.00 -1.09
N ALA A 8 6.30 6.66 -0.09
CA ALA A 8 6.85 5.99 1.10
C ALA A 8 5.96 6.23 2.32
N TYR A 9 5.64 5.15 3.04
CA TYR A 9 4.79 5.17 4.23
C TYR A 9 5.41 4.33 5.34
N ARG A 10 5.05 4.65 6.58
CA ARG A 10 5.54 3.94 7.75
C ARG A 10 4.43 3.71 8.78
N ILE A 11 4.36 2.48 9.28
CA ILE A 11 3.60 2.14 10.47
C ILE A 11 4.59 2.05 11.62
N ALA A 12 4.31 2.75 12.72
CA ALA A 12 5.11 2.70 13.95
C ALA A 12 4.19 2.35 15.11
N ILE A 13 4.54 1.32 15.88
CA ILE A 13 3.72 0.78 16.96
C ILE A 13 4.61 0.62 18.19
N VAL A 14 4.19 1.18 19.32
CA VAL A 14 4.85 0.94 20.60
C VAL A 14 4.50 -0.48 21.03
N VAL A 15 5.52 -1.32 21.16
CA VAL A 15 5.45 -2.73 21.57
C VAL A 15 6.43 -3.00 22.70
N ALA A 16 6.82 -1.96 23.45
CA ALA A 16 7.70 -2.09 24.60
C ALA A 16 7.18 -3.17 25.55
N GLY A 17 8.06 -4.11 25.90
CA GLY A 17 7.72 -5.28 26.70
C GLY A 17 7.47 -6.56 25.91
N PHE A 18 7.33 -6.50 24.59
CA PHE A 18 7.34 -7.68 23.72
C PHE A 18 8.74 -7.92 23.12
N ALA A 19 9.17 -9.16 23.12
CA ALA A 19 10.33 -9.64 22.37
C ALA A 19 9.96 -9.92 20.90
N GLU A 20 10.96 -10.09 20.04
CA GLU A 20 10.74 -10.31 18.60
C GLU A 20 9.95 -11.59 18.31
N ASP A 21 10.24 -12.67 19.04
CA ASP A 21 9.57 -13.98 18.94
C ASP A 21 8.15 -14.00 19.52
N GLU A 22 7.78 -12.97 20.29
CA GLU A 22 6.44 -12.76 20.83
C GLU A 22 5.57 -11.90 19.89
N LEU A 23 6.14 -11.41 18.79
CA LEU A 23 5.47 -10.63 17.78
C LEU A 23 5.32 -11.44 16.48
N THR A 24 4.23 -11.19 15.77
CA THR A 24 4.00 -11.78 14.45
C THR A 24 3.40 -10.76 13.52
N ILE A 25 3.93 -10.67 12.32
CA ILE A 25 3.43 -9.78 11.27
C ILE A 25 3.02 -10.64 10.09
N THR A 26 1.74 -10.60 9.73
CA THR A 26 1.22 -11.28 8.53
C THR A 26 0.66 -10.26 7.55
N HIS A 27 0.86 -10.53 6.27
CA HIS A 27 0.33 -9.73 5.18
C HIS A 27 -0.54 -10.60 4.29
N GLU A 28 -1.83 -10.28 4.22
CA GLU A 28 -2.83 -11.01 3.45
C GLU A 28 -3.60 -10.03 2.56
N ALA A 29 -3.42 -10.16 1.24
CA ALA A 29 -4.02 -9.27 0.24
C ALA A 29 -3.68 -7.79 0.50
N ASN A 30 -4.63 -7.02 1.05
CA ASN A 30 -4.48 -5.62 1.40
C ASN A 30 -4.54 -5.38 2.93
N LYS A 31 -4.32 -6.41 3.73
CA LYS A 31 -4.38 -6.34 5.20
C LYS A 31 -3.06 -6.74 5.82
N LEU A 32 -2.53 -5.85 6.65
CA LEU A 32 -1.39 -6.12 7.50
C LEU A 32 -1.88 -6.35 8.93
N VAL A 33 -1.55 -7.49 9.50
CA VAL A 33 -1.93 -7.87 10.86
C VAL A 33 -0.68 -7.98 11.71
N VAL A 34 -0.65 -7.25 12.81
CA VAL A 34 0.40 -7.33 13.83
C VAL A 34 -0.21 -7.93 15.09
N ASN A 35 0.28 -9.09 15.49
CA ASN A 35 -0.09 -9.76 16.74
C ASN A 35 1.08 -9.69 17.71
N GLY A 36 0.79 -9.44 18.99
CA GLY A 36 1.76 -9.59 20.07
C GLY A 36 1.13 -10.37 21.21
N ALA A 37 1.77 -11.44 21.64
CA ALA A 37 1.29 -12.28 22.74
C ALA A 37 2.46 -12.90 23.50
N LYS A 38 2.35 -12.94 24.83
CA LYS A 38 3.31 -13.64 25.69
C LYS A 38 3.07 -15.15 25.64
N PRO A 39 4.12 -15.99 25.71
CA PRO A 39 3.94 -17.43 25.85
C PRO A 39 3.20 -17.78 27.15
N GLU A 40 2.34 -18.79 27.13
CA GLU A 40 1.50 -19.18 28.28
C GLU A 40 2.27 -19.82 29.45
N ASN A 41 3.58 -20.07 29.30
CA ASN A 41 4.36 -20.89 30.23
C ASN A 41 5.07 -20.12 31.36
N GLU A 42 4.85 -18.82 31.47
CA GLU A 42 5.47 -18.00 32.50
C GLU A 42 4.49 -17.81 33.67
N GLU A 43 4.47 -18.76 34.61
CA GLU A 43 3.97 -18.54 35.99
C GLU A 43 4.90 -17.55 36.71
N VAL A 44 4.98 -16.33 36.22
CA VAL A 44 5.80 -15.28 36.81
C VAL A 44 4.98 -14.61 37.90
N GLN A 45 5.36 -14.86 39.15
CA GLN A 45 4.80 -14.14 40.29
C GLN A 45 5.44 -12.77 40.40
N TYR A 46 4.67 -11.74 40.05
CA TYR A 46 5.08 -10.35 40.21
C TYR A 46 4.73 -9.85 41.61
N LEU A 47 5.69 -9.27 42.33
CA LEU A 47 5.43 -8.58 43.61
C LEU A 47 4.62 -7.28 43.40
N HIS A 48 4.88 -6.59 42.29
CA HIS A 48 4.14 -5.40 41.85
C HIS A 48 4.26 -5.26 40.33
N GLN A 49 3.13 -5.24 39.63
CA GLN A 49 3.08 -5.12 38.17
C GLN A 49 2.51 -3.75 37.79
N GLY A 50 3.38 -2.75 37.60
CA GLY A 50 2.99 -1.39 37.22
C GLY A 50 2.49 -1.26 35.77
N LEU A 51 2.82 -2.22 34.90
CA LEU A 51 2.34 -2.29 33.52
C LEU A 51 2.10 -3.76 33.15
N ALA A 52 0.84 -4.13 32.97
CA ALA A 52 0.48 -5.46 32.49
C ALA A 52 0.48 -5.47 30.96
N LEU A 53 1.38 -6.24 30.36
CA LEU A 53 1.39 -6.45 28.91
C LEU A 53 0.23 -7.39 28.56
N ARG A 54 -0.67 -6.90 27.72
CA ARG A 54 -1.84 -7.66 27.27
C ARG A 54 -1.62 -8.09 25.83
N PRO A 55 -2.00 -9.32 25.46
CA PRO A 55 -2.02 -9.71 24.06
C PRO A 55 -2.82 -8.70 23.23
N PHE A 56 -2.34 -8.40 22.03
CA PHE A 56 -2.97 -7.44 21.15
C PHE A 56 -2.96 -7.92 19.70
N VAL A 57 -3.96 -7.47 18.95
CA VAL A 57 -3.99 -7.60 17.49
C VAL A 57 -4.30 -6.23 16.90
N ARG A 58 -3.41 -5.73 16.04
CA ARG A 58 -3.63 -4.52 15.26
C ARG A 58 -3.75 -4.89 13.79
N ARG A 59 -4.81 -4.40 13.16
CA ARG A 59 -5.08 -4.60 11.73
C ARG A 59 -4.97 -3.27 11.03
N PHE A 60 -4.25 -3.25 9.92
CA PHE A 60 -4.12 -2.10 9.04
C PHE A 60 -4.61 -2.51 7.66
N GLU A 61 -5.49 -1.70 7.09
CA GLU A 61 -5.83 -1.82 5.69
C GLU A 61 -4.82 -1.01 4.88
N LEU A 62 -4.19 -1.68 3.93
CA LEU A 62 -3.27 -1.09 2.97
C LEU A 62 -4.06 -0.68 1.73
N ALA A 63 -3.66 0.43 1.13
CA ALA A 63 -4.21 0.83 -0.16
C ALA A 63 -3.71 -0.11 -1.27
N ASP A 64 -4.39 -0.09 -2.41
CA ASP A 64 -3.96 -0.83 -3.57
C ASP A 64 -2.53 -0.45 -3.97
N HIS A 65 -1.77 -1.48 -4.36
CA HIS A 65 -0.37 -1.37 -4.78
C HIS A 65 0.59 -0.87 -3.70
N VAL A 66 0.22 -0.98 -2.42
CA VAL A 66 1.15 -0.82 -1.31
C VAL A 66 1.80 -2.16 -0.98
N LEU A 67 3.12 -2.17 -0.93
CA LEU A 67 3.95 -3.32 -0.61
C LEU A 67 4.66 -3.10 0.74
N VAL A 68 4.92 -4.19 1.45
CA VAL A 68 5.73 -4.18 2.68
C VAL A 68 7.20 -4.37 2.27
N GLU A 69 8.06 -3.41 2.56
CA GLU A 69 9.49 -3.49 2.26
C GLU A 69 10.27 -4.19 3.38
N GLY A 70 9.85 -4.00 4.63
CA GLY A 70 10.49 -4.62 5.77
C GLY A 70 9.89 -4.20 7.10
N ALA A 71 10.34 -4.86 8.16
CA ALA A 71 9.99 -4.52 9.53
C ALA A 71 11.24 -4.57 10.41
N LYS A 72 11.28 -3.69 11.42
CA LYS A 72 12.35 -3.65 12.42
C LYS A 72 11.78 -3.34 13.80
N LEU A 73 12.29 -4.03 14.82
CA LEU A 73 12.01 -3.76 16.22
C LEU A 73 13.23 -3.09 16.85
N GLU A 74 13.06 -1.88 17.37
CA GLU A 74 14.14 -1.13 17.99
C GLU A 74 13.61 -0.31 19.17
N ASN A 75 14.23 -0.42 20.35
CA ASN A 75 13.87 0.34 21.55
C ASN A 75 12.37 0.27 21.92
N GLY A 76 11.74 -0.90 21.75
CA GLY A 76 10.32 -1.09 22.03
C GLY A 76 9.36 -0.46 21.00
N LEU A 77 9.87 -0.07 19.83
CA LEU A 77 9.08 0.42 18.71
C LEU A 77 9.22 -0.56 17.53
N LEU A 78 8.08 -1.11 17.10
CA LEU A 78 8.00 -1.85 15.85
C LEU A 78 7.73 -0.87 14.72
N VAL A 79 8.64 -0.83 13.76
CA VAL A 79 8.56 0.01 12.57
C VAL A 79 8.41 -0.89 11.34
N ILE A 80 7.39 -0.61 10.54
CA ILE A 80 7.10 -1.34 9.30
C ILE A 80 7.13 -0.34 8.16
N ASP A 81 8.03 -0.58 7.22
CA ASP A 81 8.24 0.25 6.04
C ASP A 81 7.39 -0.25 4.88
N LEU A 82 6.69 0.68 4.25
CA LEU A 82 5.72 0.44 3.20
C LEU A 82 6.02 1.33 2.00
N LYS A 83 5.87 0.79 0.80
CA LYS A 83 6.05 1.52 -0.44
C LYS A 83 4.86 1.34 -1.37
N LYS A 84 4.41 2.43 -1.98
CA LYS A 84 3.41 2.39 -3.04
C LYS A 84 4.11 2.27 -4.39
N GLU A 85 3.78 1.23 -5.15
CA GLU A 85 4.31 1.02 -6.50
C GLU A 85 3.17 1.01 -7.51
N ILE A 86 2.94 2.13 -8.20
CA ILE A 86 1.93 2.17 -9.27
C ILE A 86 2.50 1.44 -10.50
N PRO A 87 1.85 0.36 -10.97
CA PRO A 87 2.31 -0.35 -12.17
C PRO A 87 2.41 0.58 -13.38
N GLU A 88 3.44 0.41 -14.23
CA GLU A 88 3.62 1.17 -15.47
C GLU A 88 2.40 1.10 -16.41
N GLU A 89 1.63 0.01 -16.34
CA GLU A 89 0.41 -0.19 -17.11
C GLU A 89 -0.73 0.74 -16.72
N MET A 90 -0.76 1.14 -15.45
CA MET A 90 -1.76 2.06 -14.91
C MET A 90 -1.36 3.52 -15.13
N LYS A 91 -0.14 3.80 -15.58
CA LYS A 91 0.26 5.16 -15.92
C LYS A 91 -0.55 5.64 -17.14
N PRO A 92 -1.14 6.84 -17.09
CA PRO A 92 -1.93 7.36 -18.19
C PRO A 92 -1.06 7.46 -19.46
N ARG A 93 -1.54 6.84 -20.55
CA ARG A 93 -0.86 6.85 -21.86
C ARG A 93 -1.61 7.76 -22.81
N ARG A 94 -0.87 8.54 -23.61
CA ARG A 94 -1.47 9.38 -24.65
C ARG A 94 -1.96 8.49 -25.80
N ILE A 95 -3.24 8.62 -26.17
CA ILE A 95 -3.81 7.98 -27.35
C ILE A 95 -3.71 8.96 -28.53
N ALA A 96 -3.12 8.51 -29.64
CA ALA A 96 -3.06 9.30 -30.86
C ALA A 96 -4.43 9.32 -31.56
N ILE A 97 -4.95 10.51 -31.86
CA ILE A 97 -6.17 10.67 -32.66
C ILE A 97 -5.76 10.59 -34.13
N LYS A 98 -6.18 9.53 -34.84
CA LYS A 98 -6.03 9.46 -36.31
C LYS A 98 -7.18 10.23 -36.95
N SER A 99 -6.84 11.27 -37.71
CA SER A 99 -7.78 11.96 -38.61
C SER A 99 -7.76 11.24 -39.95
N GLU A 100 -8.86 10.60 -40.33
CA GLU A 100 -9.08 10.22 -41.72
C GLU A 100 -9.45 11.48 -42.50
N MET A 101 -8.48 12.05 -43.21
CA MET A 101 -8.77 13.06 -44.23
C MET A 101 -9.47 12.36 -45.40
N THR A 102 -10.80 12.36 -45.39
CA THR A 102 -11.60 12.14 -46.58
C THR A 102 -11.23 13.21 -47.60
N LYS A 103 -10.45 12.84 -48.62
CA LYS A 103 -10.23 13.68 -49.81
C LYS A 103 -11.59 14.00 -50.43
N PRO A 104 -12.02 15.27 -50.55
CA PRO A 104 -13.17 15.59 -51.38
C PRO A 104 -12.72 15.48 -52.84
N ALA A 105 -13.23 14.46 -53.54
CA ALA A 105 -13.13 14.41 -55.00
C ALA A 105 -14.13 15.44 -55.57
N SER A 106 -13.63 16.60 -55.97
CA SER A 106 -14.40 17.58 -56.74
C SER A 106 -14.73 16.99 -58.13
N LYS A 107 -15.99 16.58 -58.34
CA LYS A 107 -16.57 16.50 -59.69
C LYS A 107 -17.30 17.81 -59.96
N GLN A 108 -16.68 18.68 -60.74
CA GLN A 108 -17.40 19.78 -61.41
C GLN A 108 -18.42 19.15 -62.37
N ILE A 109 -19.69 19.42 -62.13
CA ILE A 109 -20.74 19.24 -63.12
C ILE A 109 -20.99 20.64 -63.68
N GLU A 110 -20.41 20.91 -64.84
CA GLU A 110 -20.77 22.09 -65.62
C GLU A 110 -21.82 21.63 -66.64
N GLY A 111 -23.06 21.96 -66.34
CA GLY A 111 -24.16 21.87 -67.28
C GLY A 111 -24.33 23.19 -68.03
N ASP A 112 -24.85 23.04 -69.25
CA ASP A 112 -25.54 24.04 -70.09
C ASP A 112 -24.69 24.70 -71.19
N LYS A 113 -24.95 24.43 -72.48
CA LYS A 113 -26.08 25.05 -73.23
C LYS A 113 -26.13 24.63 -74.72
N ALA A 114 -27.35 24.35 -75.17
CA ALA A 114 -27.99 24.56 -76.48
C ALA A 114 -27.16 24.70 -77.78
N ALA A 115 -27.50 23.86 -78.78
CA ALA A 115 -28.00 24.26 -80.11
C ALA A 115 -28.64 23.06 -80.82
#